data_AF-A0A151LRU5-F1
#
_entry.id   AF-A0A151LRU5-F1
#
_cell.length_a   1.000
_cell.length_b   1.000
_cell.length_c   1.000
_cell.angle_alpha   90.00
_cell.angle_beta   90.00
_cell.angle_gamma   90.00
#
_symmetry.space_group_name_H-M   'P 1'
#
loop_
_entity.id
_entity.type
_entity.pdbx_description
1 polymer ?
#
loop_
_entity_poly.entity_id
_entity_poly.type
_entity_poly.pdbx_seq_one_letter_code
_entity_poly.pdbx_strand_id
1 'polypeptide(L)'
;MQDDKINSKDDISSSSSCEENDENKNILNPPNRTKMSKGERRARKMLVKLGLKAIPNVHKVIIKKSQKMVFAVSNVEVYKVEGTDSYVIFGDAKTDDITNSINNFMPENLPKDVDVPVEPEINFEAAEKEEQKVKDLDD
;
A
#
# COMPACT_ATOMS: atom_id res chain seq x y z
N MET A 1 -44.98 13.58 41.37
CA MET A 1 -43.89 12.98 40.58
C MET A 1 -44.52 12.28 39.40
N GLN A 2 -44.54 12.95 38.25
CA GLN A 2 -44.89 12.37 36.96
C GLN A 2 -43.80 12.85 36.01
N ASP A 3 -43.20 11.88 35.33
CA ASP A 3 -41.89 11.98 34.73
C ASP A 3 -41.95 12.62 33.33
N ASP A 4 -41.17 13.70 33.13
CA ASP A 4 -40.91 14.28 31.83
C ASP A 4 -39.94 13.38 31.03
N LYS A 5 -40.47 12.39 30.31
CA LYS A 5 -39.70 11.66 29.29
C LYS A 5 -39.60 12.50 28.02
N ILE A 6 -38.67 13.44 28.02
CA ILE A 6 -38.10 14.04 26.81
C ILE A 6 -37.35 12.95 26.05
N ASN A 7 -38.00 12.37 25.04
CA ASN A 7 -37.35 11.51 24.06
C ASN A 7 -36.65 12.42 23.03
N SER A 8 -35.47 12.95 23.36
CA SER A 8 -34.59 13.56 22.36
C SER A 8 -33.91 12.44 21.58
N LYS A 9 -34.64 11.86 20.66
CA LYS A 9 -34.06 11.07 19.58
C LYS A 9 -33.55 12.09 18.58
N ASP A 10 -32.31 12.51 18.79
CA ASP A 10 -31.54 13.26 17.80
C ASP A 10 -31.40 12.38 16.57
N ASP A 11 -32.39 12.46 15.68
CA ASP A 11 -32.25 12.08 14.30
C ASP A 11 -31.20 13.01 13.72
N ILE A 12 -29.93 12.57 13.78
CA ILE A 12 -28.86 13.06 12.92
C ILE A 12 -29.26 12.77 11.48
N SER A 13 -30.15 13.61 10.96
CA SER A 13 -30.49 13.74 9.57
C SER A 13 -29.16 13.92 8.83
N SER A 14 -28.67 12.81 8.30
CA SER A 14 -27.60 12.77 7.32
C SER A 14 -28.15 13.30 6.01
N SER A 15 -28.58 14.57 6.01
CA SER A 15 -28.82 15.34 4.80
C SER A 15 -27.46 15.67 4.20
N SER A 16 -26.83 14.66 3.62
CA SER A 16 -25.81 14.91 2.59
C SER A 16 -26.56 15.33 1.33
N SER A 17 -27.04 16.57 1.30
CA SER A 17 -27.22 17.28 0.05
C SER A 17 -25.81 17.50 -0.52
N CYS A 18 -25.31 16.46 -1.16
CA CYS A 18 -24.14 16.54 -2.00
C CYS A 18 -24.62 17.25 -3.25
N GLU A 19 -24.47 18.57 -3.27
CA GLU A 19 -24.64 19.34 -4.50
C GLU A 19 -23.76 18.69 -5.57
N GLU A 20 -24.42 18.05 -6.53
CA GLU A 20 -23.80 17.50 -7.71
C GLU A 20 -23.44 18.68 -8.63
N ASN A 21 -22.35 19.36 -8.31
CA ASN A 21 -21.74 20.27 -9.27
C ASN A 21 -21.04 19.44 -10.35
N ASP A 22 -21.65 19.45 -11.53
CA ASP A 22 -21.28 18.69 -12.72
C ASP A 22 -19.87 18.97 -13.24
N GLU A 23 -19.24 20.07 -12.81
CA GLU A 23 -17.89 20.45 -13.21
C GLU A 23 -16.79 19.56 -12.60
N ASN A 24 -17.06 18.89 -11.48
CA ASN A 24 -16.09 17.99 -10.83
C ASN A 24 -16.12 16.54 -11.34
N LYS A 25 -16.95 16.23 -12.35
CA LYS A 25 -17.05 14.88 -12.91
C LYS A 25 -15.74 14.44 -13.60
N ASN A 26 -14.99 15.39 -14.16
CA ASN A 26 -13.77 15.09 -14.92
C ASN A 26 -12.55 14.74 -14.05
N ILE A 27 -12.50 15.23 -12.80
CA ILE A 27 -11.42 14.88 -11.85
C ILE A 27 -11.65 13.48 -11.25
N LEU A 28 -12.93 13.09 -11.10
CA LEU A 28 -13.32 11.90 -10.34
C LEU A 28 -13.39 10.60 -11.15
N ASN A 29 -13.41 10.66 -12.49
CA ASN A 29 -13.59 9.47 -13.31
C ASN A 29 -12.84 9.60 -14.65
N PRO A 30 -11.50 9.50 -14.66
CA PRO A 30 -10.75 9.42 -15.91
C PRO A 30 -11.27 8.24 -16.75
N PRO A 31 -11.35 8.37 -18.09
CA PRO A 31 -12.11 7.48 -18.99
C PRO A 31 -11.60 6.03 -19.06
N ASN A 32 -10.58 5.67 -18.29
CA ASN A 32 -9.92 4.37 -18.33
C ASN A 32 -9.82 3.68 -16.97
N ARG A 33 -10.67 4.04 -15.99
CA ARG A 33 -10.71 3.40 -14.67
C ARG A 33 -12.02 2.67 -14.44
N THR A 34 -11.92 1.55 -13.72
CA THR A 34 -13.06 0.79 -13.21
C THR A 34 -14.01 1.69 -12.43
N LYS A 35 -15.32 1.38 -12.50
CA LYS A 35 -16.37 2.18 -11.87
C LYS A 35 -16.13 2.30 -10.37
N MET A 36 -15.71 3.47 -9.92
CA MET A 36 -15.43 3.76 -8.51
C MET A 36 -16.68 3.60 -7.64
N SER A 37 -16.52 3.01 -6.44
CA SER A 37 -17.58 2.86 -5.46
C SER A 37 -18.09 4.22 -4.93
N LYS A 38 -19.38 4.30 -4.54
CA LYS A 38 -19.96 5.51 -3.92
C LYS A 38 -19.19 5.93 -2.66
N GLY A 39 -18.76 4.95 -1.84
CA GLY A 39 -18.00 5.22 -0.61
C GLY A 39 -16.63 5.82 -0.89
N GLU A 40 -15.92 5.26 -1.86
CA GLU A 40 -14.61 5.76 -2.28
C GLU A 40 -14.69 7.17 -2.86
N ARG A 41 -15.70 7.41 -3.72
CA ARG A 41 -15.98 8.74 -4.27
C ARG A 41 -16.16 9.78 -3.16
N ARG A 42 -16.92 9.43 -2.13
CA ARG A 42 -17.18 10.32 -0.98
C ARG A 42 -15.90 10.58 -0.20
N ALA A 43 -15.10 9.55 0.05
CA ALA A 43 -13.82 9.68 0.76
C ALA A 43 -12.87 10.63 0.02
N ARG A 44 -12.68 10.47 -1.30
CA ARG A 44 -11.83 11.36 -2.10
C ARG A 44 -12.27 12.82 -2.03
N LYS A 45 -13.58 13.08 -2.15
CA LYS A 45 -14.13 14.44 -1.98
C LYS A 45 -13.82 15.01 -0.60
N MET A 46 -13.92 14.21 0.45
CA MET A 46 -13.60 14.66 1.82
C MET A 46 -12.12 14.96 1.99
N LEU A 47 -11.22 14.18 1.40
CA LEU A 47 -9.78 14.41 1.48
C LEU A 47 -9.38 15.70 0.77
N VAL A 48 -9.93 15.95 -0.41
CA VAL A 48 -9.75 17.23 -1.13
C VAL A 48 -10.30 18.39 -0.30
N LYS A 49 -11.49 18.23 0.31
CA LYS A 49 -12.08 19.24 1.19
C LYS A 49 -11.24 19.51 2.45
N LEU A 50 -10.54 18.51 2.97
CA LEU A 50 -9.60 18.65 4.09
C LEU A 50 -8.25 19.26 3.67
N GLY A 51 -8.04 19.52 2.37
CA GLY A 51 -6.83 20.15 1.85
C GLY A 51 -5.68 19.18 1.55
N LEU A 52 -5.93 17.86 1.51
CA LEU A 52 -4.91 16.92 1.05
C LEU A 52 -4.71 17.07 -0.46
N LYS A 53 -3.45 17.03 -0.90
CA LYS A 53 -3.08 17.18 -2.30
C LYS A 53 -2.88 15.83 -2.96
N ALA A 54 -3.47 15.65 -4.14
CA ALA A 54 -3.23 14.47 -4.96
C ALA A 54 -1.80 14.51 -5.54
N ILE A 55 -1.12 13.37 -5.50
CA ILE A 55 0.17 13.16 -6.16
C ILE A 55 -0.11 12.56 -7.55
N PRO A 56 0.16 13.30 -8.64
CA PRO A 56 -0.04 12.79 -9.99
C PRO A 56 1.01 11.73 -10.35
N ASN A 57 0.74 10.98 -11.42
CA ASN A 57 1.69 10.05 -12.06
C ASN A 57 2.17 8.87 -11.20
N VAL A 58 1.39 8.47 -10.19
CA VAL A 58 1.62 7.23 -9.46
C VAL A 58 0.88 6.09 -10.16
N HIS A 59 1.61 5.09 -10.65
CA HIS A 59 1.02 3.94 -11.35
C HIS A 59 0.82 2.72 -10.46
N LYS A 60 1.77 2.47 -9.53
CA LYS A 60 1.75 1.32 -8.63
C LYS A 60 2.35 1.72 -7.29
N VAL A 61 1.76 1.24 -6.20
CA VAL A 61 2.33 1.37 -4.84
C VAL A 61 2.60 -0.02 -4.30
N ILE A 62 3.74 -0.20 -3.63
CA ILE A 62 4.14 -1.46 -3.02
C ILE A 62 4.37 -1.21 -1.53
N ILE A 63 3.63 -1.92 -0.69
CA ILE A 63 3.75 -1.84 0.77
C ILE A 63 4.41 -3.13 1.24
N LYS A 64 5.66 -3.05 1.70
CA LYS A 64 6.42 -4.17 2.23
C LYS A 64 6.28 -4.21 3.75
N LYS A 65 5.58 -5.22 4.29
CA LYS A 65 5.48 -5.42 5.74
C LYS A 65 6.64 -6.26 6.28
N SER A 66 7.02 -7.31 5.56
CA SER A 66 8.17 -8.17 5.87
C SER A 66 8.85 -8.59 4.57
N GLN A 67 9.95 -9.35 4.64
CA GLN A 67 10.61 -9.85 3.44
C GLN A 67 9.68 -10.72 2.57
N LYS A 68 8.77 -11.48 3.19
CA LYS A 68 7.87 -12.42 2.52
C LYS A 68 6.48 -11.84 2.23
N MET A 69 6.07 -10.79 2.95
CA MET A 69 4.73 -10.21 2.83
C MET A 69 4.76 -8.81 2.19
N VAL A 70 4.24 -8.74 0.97
CA VAL A 70 4.19 -7.54 0.14
C VAL A 70 2.77 -7.31 -0.36
N PHE A 71 2.30 -6.06 -0.29
CA PHE A 71 1.04 -5.66 -0.90
C PHE A 71 1.32 -4.81 -2.13
N ALA A 72 0.91 -5.31 -3.30
CA ALA A 72 0.93 -4.57 -4.54
C ALA A 72 -0.44 -3.91 -4.77
N VAL A 73 -0.47 -2.58 -4.84
CA VAL A 73 -1.68 -1.81 -5.11
C VAL A 73 -1.65 -1.32 -6.57
N SER A 74 -2.71 -1.64 -7.32
CA SER A 74 -2.90 -1.24 -8.72
C SER A 74 -4.02 -0.21 -8.85
N ASN A 75 -4.12 0.46 -10.01
CA ASN A 75 -5.13 1.52 -10.26
C ASN A 75 -5.08 2.64 -9.21
N VAL A 76 -3.87 3.04 -8.82
CA VAL A 76 -3.66 3.84 -7.62
C VAL A 76 -3.96 5.32 -7.80
N GLU A 77 -4.42 5.92 -6.71
CA GLU A 77 -4.48 7.37 -6.52
C GLU A 77 -4.01 7.70 -5.12
N VAL A 78 -3.02 8.59 -5.03
CA VAL A 78 -2.33 8.89 -3.77
C VAL A 78 -2.57 10.35 -3.40
N TYR A 79 -2.91 10.58 -2.13
CA TYR A 79 -3.02 11.89 -1.54
C TYR A 79 -1.98 12.05 -0.43
N LYS A 80 -1.35 13.22 -0.34
CA LYS A 80 -0.36 13.55 0.69
C LYS A 80 -0.84 14.73 1.53
N VAL A 81 -0.58 14.63 2.83
CA VAL A 81 -0.69 15.77 3.75
C VAL A 81 0.58 16.60 3.60
N GLU A 82 0.44 17.89 3.29
CA GLU A 82 1.61 18.77 3.16
C GLU A 82 2.38 18.88 4.48
N GLY A 83 3.70 18.91 4.39
CA GLY A 83 4.58 19.03 5.56
C GLY A 83 4.77 17.75 6.39
N THR A 84 4.16 16.61 6.02
CA THR A 84 4.40 15.32 6.67
C THR A 84 4.60 14.20 5.67
N ASP A 85 5.08 13.04 6.12
CA ASP A 85 5.20 11.82 5.31
C ASP A 85 4.00 10.88 5.50
N SER A 86 2.81 11.46 5.55
CA SER A 86 1.54 10.72 5.63
C SER A 86 0.84 10.69 4.28
N TYR A 87 0.47 9.48 3.86
CA TYR A 87 -0.14 9.20 2.55
C TYR A 87 -1.46 8.46 2.70
N VAL A 88 -2.43 8.79 1.87
CA VAL A 88 -3.68 8.04 1.70
C VAL A 88 -3.69 7.47 0.29
N ILE A 89 -3.85 6.14 0.17
CA ILE A 89 -3.77 5.41 -1.10
C ILE A 89 -5.12 4.77 -1.38
N PHE A 90 -5.73 5.12 -2.50
CA PHE A 90 -6.87 4.40 -3.07
C PHE A 90 -6.40 3.49 -4.20
N GLY A 91 -6.90 2.27 -4.28
CA GLY A 91 -6.60 1.33 -5.35
C GLY A 91 -6.88 -0.11 -4.94
N ASP A 92 -6.66 -1.03 -5.87
CA ASP A 92 -6.88 -2.46 -5.67
C ASP A 92 -5.61 -3.07 -5.08
N ALA A 93 -5.66 -3.47 -3.81
CA ALA A 93 -4.54 -4.11 -3.12
C ALA A 93 -4.58 -5.64 -3.32
N LYS A 94 -3.46 -6.20 -3.74
CA LYS A 94 -3.22 -7.64 -3.82
C LYS A 94 -2.06 -8.02 -2.92
N THR A 95 -2.20 -9.12 -2.18
CA THR A 95 -1.12 -9.68 -1.39
C THR A 95 -0.31 -10.61 -2.27
N ASP A 96 0.97 -10.30 -2.46
CA ASP A 96 1.93 -11.20 -3.07
C ASP A 96 2.75 -11.83 -1.93
N ASP A 97 2.53 -13.11 -1.66
CA ASP A 97 3.41 -13.90 -0.78
C ASP A 97 4.44 -14.60 -1.65
N ILE A 98 5.70 -14.18 -1.51
CA ILE A 98 6.81 -14.73 -2.29
C ILE A 98 6.90 -16.25 -2.06
N THR A 99 6.56 -16.74 -0.86
CA THR A 99 6.61 -18.18 -0.55
C THR A 99 5.55 -18.99 -1.30
N ASN A 100 4.34 -18.46 -1.48
CA ASN A 100 3.30 -19.11 -2.28
C ASN A 100 3.67 -19.17 -3.77
N SER A 101 4.34 -18.13 -4.29
CA SER A 101 4.82 -18.16 -5.67
C SER A 101 5.87 -19.25 -5.89
N ILE A 102 6.83 -19.42 -4.96
CA ILE A 102 7.87 -20.45 -5.06
C ILE A 102 7.26 -21.87 -5.00
N ASN A 103 6.31 -22.10 -4.10
CA ASN A 103 5.63 -23.40 -3.98
C ASN A 103 4.79 -23.74 -5.22
N ASN A 104 4.17 -22.76 -5.89
CA ASN A 104 3.40 -23.00 -7.11
C ASN A 104 4.28 -23.24 -8.35
N PHE A 105 5.53 -22.78 -8.36
CA PHE A 105 6.47 -22.95 -9.48
C PHE A 105 7.38 -24.18 -9.35
N MET A 106 7.35 -24.91 -8.22
CA MET A 106 8.11 -26.14 -8.03
C MET A 106 7.21 -27.37 -8.23
N PRO A 107 7.27 -28.08 -9.38
CA PRO A 107 6.50 -29.29 -9.60
C PRO A 107 6.97 -30.40 -8.64
N GLU A 108 6.00 -31.08 -8.00
CA GLU A 108 6.17 -32.16 -7.02
C GLU A 108 6.80 -33.47 -7.57
N ASN A 109 7.34 -33.45 -8.79
CA ASN A 109 7.89 -34.63 -9.48
C ASN A 109 9.42 -34.73 -9.35
N LEU A 110 9.98 -34.51 -8.16
CA LEU A 110 11.31 -35.07 -7.86
C LEU A 110 11.11 -36.38 -7.09
N PRO A 111 11.59 -37.54 -7.60
CA PRO A 111 11.50 -38.81 -6.90
C PRO A 111 12.22 -38.72 -5.54
N LYS A 112 11.55 -39.21 -4.49
CA LYS A 112 11.97 -39.11 -3.08
C LYS A 112 13.12 -40.03 -2.66
N ASP A 113 13.80 -40.69 -3.59
CA ASP A 113 14.77 -41.74 -3.24
C ASP A 113 16.14 -41.48 -3.87
N VAL A 114 16.94 -40.60 -3.26
CA VAL A 114 18.41 -40.76 -3.27
C VAL A 114 19.00 -40.21 -1.97
N ASP A 115 19.45 -41.13 -1.12
CA ASP A 115 20.31 -40.91 0.06
C ASP A 115 21.67 -40.33 -0.39
N VAL A 116 21.98 -39.06 -0.10
CA VAL A 116 23.36 -38.50 -0.03
C VAL A 116 23.38 -37.25 0.90
N PRO A 117 24.36 -37.09 1.82
CA PRO A 117 24.26 -36.26 3.03
C PRO A 117 24.70 -34.80 2.91
N VAL A 118 24.06 -33.95 3.73
CA VAL A 118 24.57 -32.80 4.53
C VAL A 118 25.57 -31.81 3.88
N GLU A 119 25.01 -30.63 3.55
CA GLU A 119 25.55 -29.23 3.54
C GLU A 119 26.72 -28.83 2.63
N PRO A 120 26.67 -27.59 2.09
CA PRO A 120 27.27 -26.47 2.83
C PRO A 120 26.36 -25.23 2.96
N GLU A 121 26.39 -24.64 4.15
CA GLU A 121 25.90 -23.29 4.44
C GLU A 121 26.58 -22.24 3.53
N ILE A 122 25.80 -21.28 3.04
CA ILE A 122 26.33 -20.03 2.48
C ILE A 122 25.83 -18.85 3.33
N ASN A 123 26.62 -18.54 4.36
CA ASN A 123 26.59 -17.24 5.02
C ASN A 123 27.06 -16.19 4.01
N PHE A 124 26.16 -15.26 3.65
CA PHE A 124 26.55 -14.00 3.01
C PHE A 124 26.65 -12.92 4.07
N GLU A 125 27.79 -12.88 4.76
CA GLU A 125 28.18 -11.72 5.55
C GLU A 125 29.62 -11.33 5.23
N ALA A 126 29.85 -10.01 5.21
CA ALA A 126 31.09 -9.29 4.97
C ALA A 126 31.54 -9.11 3.51
N ALA A 127 31.02 -8.03 2.91
CA ALA A 127 31.77 -7.25 1.93
C ALA A 127 32.94 -6.55 2.65
N GLU A 128 34.16 -7.08 2.51
CA GLU A 128 35.38 -6.33 2.83
C GLU A 128 35.72 -5.39 1.68
N LYS A 129 35.78 -4.09 2.01
CA LYS A 129 36.37 -3.04 1.19
C LYS A 129 37.90 -3.18 1.20
N GLU A 130 38.49 -3.00 0.02
CA GLU A 130 39.89 -2.63 -0.18
C GLU A 130 40.20 -1.23 0.42
N GLU A 131 41.51 -0.95 0.54
CA GLU A 131 42.24 0.27 0.95
C GLU A 131 42.91 0.15 2.34
N GLN A 132 44.20 0.45 2.57
CA GLN A 132 45.30 0.95 1.75
C GLN A 132 46.62 0.59 2.46
N LYS A 133 47.64 0.32 1.65
CA LYS A 133 49.02 0.05 2.02
C LYS A 133 49.74 1.37 2.31
N VAL A 134 50.14 1.62 3.56
CA VAL A 134 51.22 2.56 3.87
C VAL A 134 52.45 1.76 4.30
N LYS A 135 53.50 1.88 3.48
CA LYS A 135 54.85 1.43 3.76
C LYS A 135 55.49 2.50 4.64
N ASP A 136 55.87 2.15 5.86
CA ASP A 136 56.84 2.95 6.60
C ASP A 136 58.23 2.51 6.13
N LEU A 137 58.88 3.43 5.40
CA LEU A 137 60.28 3.39 5.00
C LEU A 137 60.98 4.55 5.74
N ASP A 138 62.10 4.18 6.34
CA ASP A 138 63.30 4.97 6.68
C ASP A 138 63.43 5.63 8.07
N ASP A 139 64.40 5.08 8.82
CA ASP A 139 65.51 5.67 9.61
C ASP A 139 65.31 6.91 10.51
#